data_AF-A0A7C4DKN6-F1
#
_entry.id   AF-A0A7C4DKN6-F1
#
_cell.length_a   1.000
_cell.length_b   1.000
_cell.length_c   1.000
_cell.angle_alpha   90.00
_cell.angle_beta   90.00
_cell.angle_gamma   90.00
#
_symmetry.space_group_name_H-M   'P 1'
#
loop_
_entity.id
_entity.type
_entity.pdbx_description
1 polymer ?
#
loop_
_entity_poly.entity_id
_entity_poly.type
_entity_poly.pdbx_seq_one_letter_code
_entity_poly.pdbx_strand_id
1 'polypeptide(L)'
;MIDAGEITGKIGKTVFAEMYQSGGDPAKIVEEKGLKPVADTGAIDAIVDQVIAQNPAQVEQYKSGKTKVLGFLVGQVMKLSGGKADPPAVNEALKRKLGPG
;
A
#
# COMPACT_ATOMS: atom_id res chain seq x y z
N MET A 1 -2.99 -7.65 -16.41
CA MET A 1 -2.84 -7.78 -14.94
C MET A 1 -1.91 -6.73 -14.35
N ILE A 2 -0.57 -6.85 -14.40
CA ILE A 2 0.32 -5.83 -13.80
C ILE A 2 0.31 -4.53 -14.63
N ASP A 3 0.58 -4.61 -15.93
CA ASP A 3 0.54 -3.44 -16.83
C ASP A 3 -0.86 -2.80 -16.96
N ALA A 4 -1.90 -3.58 -16.66
CA ALA A 4 -3.29 -3.12 -16.63
C ALA A 4 -3.68 -2.46 -15.29
N GLY A 5 -2.79 -2.42 -14.29
CA GLY A 5 -3.07 -1.89 -12.95
C GLY A 5 -4.01 -2.77 -12.10
N GLU A 6 -4.37 -3.97 -12.58
CA GLU A 6 -5.28 -4.89 -11.88
C GLU A 6 -4.62 -5.54 -10.66
N ILE A 7 -3.29 -5.56 -10.58
CA ILE A 7 -2.51 -6.03 -9.41
C ILE A 7 -1.19 -5.26 -9.31
N THR A 8 -0.67 -5.07 -8.09
CA THR A 8 0.65 -4.46 -7.89
C THR A 8 1.76 -5.43 -8.30
N GLY A 9 2.96 -4.92 -8.61
CA GLY A 9 4.11 -5.78 -8.93
C GLY A 9 4.49 -6.75 -7.80
N LYS A 10 4.20 -6.39 -6.54
CA LYS A 10 4.39 -7.29 -5.39
C LYS A 10 3.38 -8.44 -5.41
N ILE A 11 2.11 -8.14 -5.66
CA ILE A 11 1.05 -9.15 -5.83
C ILE A 11 1.37 -10.05 -7.03
N GLY A 12 1.83 -9.48 -8.16
CA GLY A 12 2.24 -10.24 -9.33
C GLY A 12 3.30 -11.31 -9.03
N LYS A 13 4.28 -11.01 -8.18
CA LYS A 13 5.25 -12.00 -7.71
C LYS A 13 4.62 -13.11 -6.86
N THR A 14 3.67 -12.76 -6.00
CA THR A 14 2.92 -13.75 -5.20
C THR A 14 2.07 -14.66 -6.08
N VAL A 15 1.34 -14.09 -7.03
CA VAL A 15 0.51 -14.84 -7.99
C VAL A 15 1.39 -15.77 -8.85
N PHE A 16 2.51 -15.27 -9.36
CA PHE A 16 3.45 -16.08 -10.13
C PHE A 16 4.02 -17.26 -9.33
N ALA A 17 4.41 -17.03 -8.06
CA ALA A 17 4.90 -18.09 -7.20
C ALA A 17 3.81 -19.17 -6.95
N GLU A 18 2.57 -18.76 -6.78
CA GLU A 18 1.45 -19.67 -6.59
C GLU A 18 1.14 -20.49 -7.85
N MET A 19 1.11 -19.83 -9.03
CA MET A 19 0.96 -20.51 -10.32
C MET A 19 2.06 -21.55 -10.53
N TYR A 20 3.29 -21.23 -10.11
CA TYR A 20 4.42 -22.15 -10.23
C TYR A 20 4.29 -23.37 -9.31
N GLN A 21 3.73 -23.20 -8.11
CA GLN A 21 3.59 -24.29 -7.13
C GLN A 21 2.37 -25.18 -7.35
N SER A 22 1.21 -24.59 -7.66
CA SER A 22 -0.07 -25.30 -7.69
C SER A 22 -0.69 -25.37 -9.09
N GLY A 23 -0.10 -24.68 -10.06
CA GLY A 23 -0.77 -24.41 -11.33
C GLY A 23 -1.98 -23.50 -11.14
N GLY A 24 -2.71 -23.24 -12.22
CA GLY A 24 -3.96 -22.49 -12.19
C GLY A 24 -3.90 -21.13 -12.85
N ASP A 25 -5.08 -20.54 -12.99
CA ASP A 25 -5.28 -19.27 -13.68
C ASP A 25 -4.93 -18.10 -12.74
N PRO A 26 -4.13 -17.12 -13.18
CA PRO A 26 -3.72 -16.00 -12.33
C PRO A 26 -4.91 -15.16 -11.84
N ALA A 27 -5.98 -15.02 -12.63
CA ALA A 27 -7.16 -14.29 -12.22
C ALA A 27 -7.87 -15.00 -11.06
N LYS A 28 -8.00 -16.33 -11.12
CA LYS A 28 -8.58 -17.12 -10.03
C LYS A 28 -7.78 -17.01 -8.75
N ILE A 29 -6.45 -17.09 -8.82
CA ILE A 29 -5.56 -16.96 -7.65
C ILE A 29 -5.74 -15.58 -7.00
N VAL A 30 -5.84 -14.52 -7.81
CA VAL A 30 -6.08 -13.16 -7.31
C VAL A 30 -7.44 -13.06 -6.59
N GLU A 31 -8.49 -13.69 -7.12
CA GLU A 31 -9.81 -13.69 -6.50
C GLU A 31 -9.85 -14.53 -5.21
N GLU A 32 -9.38 -15.77 -5.25
CA GLU A 32 -9.39 -16.69 -4.10
C GLU A 32 -8.56 -16.16 -2.93
N LYS A 33 -7.44 -15.49 -3.21
CA LYS A 33 -6.58 -14.89 -2.18
C LYS A 33 -6.91 -13.44 -1.86
N GLY A 34 -7.95 -12.88 -2.49
CA GLY A 34 -8.39 -11.50 -2.29
C GLY A 34 -7.27 -10.48 -2.58
N LEU A 35 -6.43 -10.74 -3.57
CA LEU A 35 -5.23 -9.97 -3.91
C LEU A 35 -5.53 -8.79 -4.85
N LYS A 36 -6.80 -8.43 -5.02
CA LYS A 36 -7.17 -7.22 -5.77
C LYS A 36 -6.55 -5.99 -5.06
N PRO A 37 -5.90 -5.09 -5.82
CA PRO A 37 -5.37 -3.86 -5.28
C PRO A 37 -6.51 -3.03 -4.70
N VAL A 38 -6.20 -2.32 -3.62
CA VAL A 38 -7.13 -1.39 -3.01
C VAL A 38 -7.16 -0.15 -3.89
N ALA A 39 -8.14 -0.08 -4.81
CA ALA A 39 -8.40 1.10 -5.63
C ALA A 39 -9.27 2.13 -4.91
N ASP A 40 -9.98 1.71 -3.86
CA ASP A 40 -10.78 2.59 -3.01
C ASP A 40 -9.86 3.48 -2.17
N THR A 41 -9.80 4.75 -2.57
CA THR A 41 -9.11 5.83 -1.85
C THR A 41 -9.55 5.88 -0.38
N GLY A 42 -10.82 5.62 -0.09
CA GLY A 42 -11.33 5.57 1.29
C GLY A 42 -10.67 4.50 2.18
N ALA A 43 -10.36 3.32 1.63
CA ALA A 43 -9.66 2.28 2.39
C ALA A 43 -8.18 2.62 2.59
N ILE A 44 -7.54 3.26 1.61
CA ILE A 44 -6.18 3.79 1.77
C ILE A 44 -6.15 4.88 2.84
N ASP A 45 -7.08 5.83 2.79
CA ASP A 45 -7.18 6.92 3.77
C ASP A 45 -7.35 6.41 5.20
N ALA A 46 -8.20 5.40 5.40
CA ALA A 46 -8.39 4.78 6.73
C ALA A 46 -7.11 4.13 7.26
N ILE A 47 -6.37 3.40 6.41
CA ILE A 47 -5.07 2.81 6.80
C ILE A 47 -4.05 3.91 7.09
N VAL A 48 -4.03 4.97 6.29
CA VAL A 48 -3.15 6.12 6.52
C VAL A 48 -3.46 6.79 7.86
N ASP A 49 -4.73 7.04 8.18
CA ASP A 49 -5.15 7.59 9.47
C ASP A 49 -4.68 6.71 10.63
N GLN A 50 -4.84 5.39 10.49
CA GLN A 50 -4.36 4.43 11.48
C GLN A 50 -2.83 4.49 11.66
N VAL A 51 -2.08 4.58 10.57
CA VAL A 51 -0.61 4.72 10.62
C VAL A 51 -0.19 6.01 11.29
N ILE A 52 -0.84 7.13 10.96
CA ILE A 52 -0.59 8.44 11.57
C ILE A 52 -0.83 8.37 13.08
N ALA A 53 -1.97 7.79 13.51
CA ALA A 53 -2.32 7.63 14.91
C ALA A 53 -1.35 6.71 15.67
N GLN A 54 -0.82 5.67 15.02
CA GLN A 54 0.13 4.73 15.63
C GLN A 54 1.59 5.24 15.65
N ASN A 55 1.91 6.27 14.87
CA ASN A 55 3.28 6.75 14.69
C ASN A 55 3.40 8.29 14.95
N PRO A 56 2.97 8.80 16.11
CA PRO A 56 2.94 10.24 16.39
C PRO A 56 4.33 10.88 16.33
N ALA A 57 5.36 10.20 16.83
CA ALA A 57 6.73 10.72 16.83
C ALA A 57 7.27 10.93 15.40
N GLN A 58 6.95 10.03 14.48
CA GLN A 58 7.34 10.11 13.08
C GLN A 58 6.57 11.20 12.35
N VAL A 59 5.29 11.39 12.70
CA VAL A 59 4.47 12.49 12.22
C VAL A 59 5.06 13.84 12.66
N GLU A 60 5.46 13.99 13.92
CA GLU A 60 6.14 15.20 14.40
C GLU A 60 7.48 15.44 13.72
N GLN A 61 8.27 14.39 13.51
CA GLN A 61 9.52 14.49 12.74
C GLN A 61 9.27 14.99 11.32
N TYR A 62 8.23 14.48 10.64
CA TYR A 62 7.87 14.91 9.30
C TYR A 62 7.49 16.39 9.29
N LYS A 63 6.62 16.80 10.22
CA LYS A 63 6.18 18.20 10.39
C LYS A 63 7.33 19.14 10.75
N SER A 64 8.36 18.63 11.43
CA SER A 64 9.60 19.37 11.74
C SER A 64 10.58 19.45 10.55
N GLY A 65 10.16 19.04 9.35
CA GLY A 65 10.95 19.10 8.13
C GLY A 65 11.81 17.87 7.84
N LYS A 66 11.75 16.80 8.66
CA LYS A 66 12.47 15.54 8.38
C LYS A 66 11.70 14.69 7.37
N THR A 67 11.69 15.12 6.11
CA THR A 67 10.96 14.47 5.00
C THR A 67 11.31 12.99 4.78
N LYS A 68 12.52 12.54 5.17
CA LYS A 68 12.93 11.13 5.08
C LYS A 68 12.02 10.17 5.85
N VAL A 69 11.37 10.64 6.92
CA VAL A 69 10.46 9.79 7.72
C VAL A 69 9.18 9.42 6.96
N LEU A 70 8.85 10.16 5.88
CA LEU A 70 7.71 9.84 5.02
C LEU A 70 7.85 8.45 4.40
N GLY A 71 9.06 8.06 3.97
CA GLY A 71 9.32 6.72 3.43
C GLY A 71 9.06 5.61 4.45
N PHE A 72 9.33 5.86 5.73
CA PHE A 72 8.98 4.94 6.81
C PHE A 72 7.46 4.79 6.96
N LEU A 73 6.72 5.92 6.96
CA LEU A 73 5.26 5.91 7.05
C LEU A 73 4.61 5.21 5.85
N VAL A 74 5.12 5.43 4.64
CA VAL A 74 4.71 4.68 3.42
C VAL A 74 4.91 3.18 3.64
N GLY A 75 6.06 2.78 4.19
CA GLY A 75 6.32 1.37 4.52
C GLY A 75 5.33 0.77 5.53
N GLN A 76 4.93 1.53 6.54
CA GLN A 76 3.92 1.10 7.51
C GLN A 76 2.54 0.90 6.86
N VAL A 77 2.12 1.83 6.00
CA VAL A 77 0.86 1.71 5.25
C VAL A 77 0.90 0.49 4.33
N MET A 78 1.99 0.29 3.58
CA MET A 78 2.19 -0.90 2.73
C MET A 78 2.11 -2.21 3.52
N LYS A 79 2.60 -2.21 4.77
CA LYS A 79 2.55 -3.39 5.64
C LYS A 79 1.12 -3.67 6.09
N LEU A 80 0.40 -2.67 6.59
CA LEU A 80 -1.00 -2.80 7.02
C LEU A 80 -1.94 -3.16 5.88
N SER A 81 -1.70 -2.62 4.68
CA SER A 81 -2.47 -2.97 3.48
C SER A 81 -2.11 -4.35 2.90
N GLY A 82 -1.16 -5.08 3.49
CA GLY A 82 -0.67 -6.35 2.94
C GLY A 82 -0.03 -6.22 1.55
N GLY A 83 0.47 -5.04 1.18
CA GLY A 83 1.00 -4.75 -0.16
C GLY A 83 -0.07 -4.58 -1.25
N LYS A 84 -1.36 -4.50 -0.87
CA LYS A 84 -2.47 -4.25 -1.79
C LYS A 84 -2.66 -2.77 -2.15
N ALA A 85 -2.16 -1.86 -1.34
CA ALA A 85 -2.16 -0.43 -1.69
C ALA A 85 -1.01 -0.12 -2.65
N ASP A 86 -1.20 0.90 -3.48
CA ASP A 86 -0.19 1.37 -4.42
C ASP A 86 0.76 2.39 -3.74
N PRO A 87 2.09 2.25 -3.85
CA PRO A 87 3.04 3.14 -3.17
C PRO A 87 2.91 4.63 -3.57
N PRO A 88 2.79 5.00 -4.87
CA PRO A 88 2.43 6.35 -5.28
C PRO A 88 1.17 6.89 -4.58
N ALA A 89 0.06 6.14 -4.63
CA ALA A 89 -1.20 6.57 -4.01
C ALA A 89 -1.09 6.79 -2.50
N VAL A 90 -0.36 5.90 -1.80
CA VAL A 90 -0.11 6.03 -0.37
C VAL A 90 0.75 7.23 -0.04
N ASN A 91 1.78 7.50 -0.84
CA ASN A 91 2.64 8.65 -0.65
C ASN A 91 1.85 9.96 -0.82
N GLU A 92 0.96 10.04 -1.81
CA GLU A 92 0.06 11.18 -1.98
C GLU A 92 -0.92 11.33 -0.82
N ALA A 93 -1.55 10.25 -0.37
CA ALA A 93 -2.47 10.29 0.77
C ALA A 93 -1.78 10.75 2.07
N LEU A 94 -0.58 10.25 2.36
CA LEU A 94 0.23 10.69 3.49
C LEU A 94 0.61 12.16 3.38
N LYS A 95 1.07 12.62 2.21
CA LYS A 95 1.38 14.04 1.99
C LYS A 95 0.15 14.93 2.13
N ARG A 96 -1.01 14.49 1.67
CA ARG A 96 -2.27 15.24 1.82
C ARG A 96 -2.70 15.37 3.28
N LYS A 97 -2.49 14.33 4.11
CA LYS A 97 -2.86 14.37 5.54
C LYS A 97 -1.80 15.00 6.45
N LEU A 98 -0.53 14.98 6.04
CA LEU A 98 0.62 15.43 6.86
C LEU A 98 1.30 16.69 6.36
N GLY A 99 1.15 17.03 5.09
CA GLY A 99 1.78 18.18 4.45
C GLY A 99 1.16 19.50 4.89
N PRO A 100 1.89 20.62 4.71
CA PRO A 100 1.37 21.93 5.05
C PRO A 100 0.19 22.26 4.13
N GLY A 101 -0.88 22.81 4.71
CA GLY A 101 -1.70 23.76 3.94
C GLY A 101 -0.87 24.98 3.60
#